data_AF-A0A7X9HX67-F1
#
_entry.id   AF-A0A7X9HX67-F1
#
_cell.length_a   1.000
_cell.length_b   1.000
_cell.length_c   1.000
_cell.angle_alpha   90.00
_cell.angle_beta   90.00
_cell.angle_gamma   90.00
#
_symmetry.space_group_name_H-M   'P 1'
#
loop_
_entity.id
_entity.type
_entity.pdbx_description
1 polymer ?
#
loop_
_entity_poly.entity_id
_entity_poly.type
_entity_poly.pdbx_seq_one_letter_code
_entity_poly.pdbx_strand_id
1 'polypeptide(L)'
;MSRFNRALNLVVEELENVKEAAQISISDESLAIFDVHIAILKDPTLKRNTITRIIKERKNAEAAFQTSVRMVLDILENSPDPYFRERVIDIKDLAAKVQMRMLGNHKKQDLDIPDPILISSQLSPSQTGPFQQIVKAFVTEHGGKTSHTAILARSLEIPAVVGVSGAVSSISQGDEIIVDGIEGLVIVKPTPQEKAEYLEKINAYRERREKLILELKKPSRTIDGHHIKLRCNIDLEEELEKAAEFGAEGIGLYRSE
;
A
#
# COMPACT_ATOMS: atom_id res chain seq x y z
N MET A 1 1.68 -31.05 7.34
CA MET A 1 0.67 -30.92 6.25
C MET A 1 -0.53 -30.07 6.65
N SER A 2 -1.31 -30.46 7.68
CA SER A 2 -2.47 -29.65 8.15
C SER A 2 -2.11 -28.19 8.49
N ARG A 3 -1.02 -27.98 9.26
CA ARG A 3 -0.50 -26.63 9.58
C ARG A 3 -0.18 -25.77 8.34
N PHE A 4 0.46 -26.35 7.33
CA PHE A 4 0.81 -25.67 6.08
C PHE A 4 -0.45 -25.27 5.30
N ASN A 5 -1.35 -26.21 5.05
CA ASN A 5 -2.59 -25.93 4.31
C ASN A 5 -3.42 -24.84 5.02
N ARG A 6 -3.54 -24.93 6.35
CA ARG A 6 -4.24 -23.91 7.15
C ARG A 6 -3.59 -22.54 7.01
N ALA A 7 -2.26 -22.45 7.17
CA ALA A 7 -1.55 -21.19 7.06
C ALA A 7 -1.65 -20.56 5.66
N LEU A 8 -1.52 -21.39 4.62
CA LEU A 8 -1.64 -20.93 3.24
C LEU A 8 -3.05 -20.40 2.95
N ASN A 9 -4.09 -21.15 3.34
CA ASN A 9 -5.48 -20.72 3.16
C ASN A 9 -5.78 -19.42 3.90
N LEU A 10 -5.31 -19.28 5.15
CA LEU A 10 -5.51 -18.05 5.93
C LEU A 10 -4.86 -16.82 5.25
N VAL A 11 -3.65 -16.96 4.71
CA VAL A 11 -3.01 -15.83 4.00
C VAL A 11 -3.74 -15.51 2.70
N VAL A 12 -4.23 -16.52 1.99
CA VAL A 12 -5.04 -16.33 0.78
C VAL A 12 -6.35 -15.59 1.11
N GLU A 13 -7.09 -16.03 2.13
CA GLU A 13 -8.32 -15.36 2.59
C GLU A 13 -8.03 -13.92 3.03
N GLU A 14 -6.92 -13.67 3.72
CA GLU A 14 -6.51 -12.32 4.09
C GLU A 14 -6.22 -11.43 2.88
N LEU A 15 -5.61 -11.96 1.82
CA LEU A 15 -5.37 -11.21 0.59
C LEU A 15 -6.66 -10.92 -0.17
N GLU A 16 -7.58 -11.88 -0.21
CA GLU A 16 -8.90 -11.70 -0.82
C GLU A 16 -9.68 -10.59 -0.09
N ASN A 17 -9.70 -10.62 1.25
CA ASN A 17 -10.34 -9.57 2.05
C ASN A 17 -9.69 -8.19 1.85
N VAL A 18 -8.36 -8.12 1.77
CA VAL A 18 -7.66 -6.86 1.51
C VAL A 18 -7.97 -6.35 0.10
N LYS A 19 -8.01 -7.22 -0.90
CA LYS A 19 -8.37 -6.87 -2.27
C LYS A 19 -9.80 -6.29 -2.32
N GLU A 20 -10.75 -6.96 -1.69
CA GLU A 20 -12.16 -6.54 -1.64
C GLU A 20 -12.31 -5.17 -0.95
N ALA A 21 -11.66 -4.97 0.20
CA ALA A 21 -11.67 -3.68 0.89
C ALA A 21 -11.01 -2.57 0.07
N ALA A 22 -9.97 -2.90 -0.69
CA ALA A 22 -9.24 -1.97 -1.53
C ALA A 22 -9.97 -1.61 -2.84
N GLN A 23 -10.95 -2.41 -3.26
CA GLN A 23 -11.66 -2.24 -4.53
C GLN A 23 -12.40 -0.89 -4.65
N ILE A 24 -12.75 -0.30 -3.51
CA ILE A 24 -13.46 0.98 -3.44
C ILE A 24 -12.50 2.17 -3.66
N SER A 25 -11.19 1.99 -3.48
CA SER A 25 -10.22 3.08 -3.31
C SER A 25 -8.96 2.95 -4.18
N ILE A 26 -8.88 1.93 -5.04
CA ILE A 26 -7.71 1.60 -5.84
C ILE A 26 -8.16 1.21 -7.25
N SER A 27 -7.40 1.59 -8.29
CA SER A 27 -7.65 1.20 -9.68
C SER A 27 -7.52 -0.31 -9.92
N ASP A 28 -8.24 -0.82 -10.92
CA ASP A 28 -8.24 -2.24 -11.29
C ASP A 28 -6.84 -2.78 -11.62
N GLU A 29 -5.99 -1.99 -12.29
CA GLU A 29 -4.59 -2.33 -12.54
C GLU A 29 -3.80 -2.61 -11.26
N SER A 30 -4.04 -1.81 -10.22
CA SER A 30 -3.39 -1.97 -8.92
C SER A 30 -4.00 -3.12 -8.11
N LEU A 31 -5.27 -3.48 -8.35
CA LEU A 31 -5.92 -4.65 -7.78
C LEU A 31 -5.46 -5.97 -8.42
N ALA A 32 -5.12 -5.95 -9.72
CA ALA A 32 -4.62 -7.12 -10.45
C ALA A 32 -3.35 -7.73 -9.83
N ILE A 33 -2.59 -6.92 -9.09
CA ILE A 33 -1.42 -7.36 -8.32
C ILE A 33 -1.82 -8.41 -7.27
N PHE A 34 -2.95 -8.21 -6.59
CA PHE A 34 -3.45 -9.18 -5.61
C PHE A 34 -3.83 -10.50 -6.29
N ASP A 35 -4.36 -10.46 -7.52
CA ASP A 35 -4.68 -11.67 -8.27
C ASP A 35 -3.43 -12.48 -8.61
N VAL A 36 -2.36 -11.82 -9.03
CA VAL A 36 -1.06 -12.48 -9.27
C VAL A 36 -0.54 -13.13 -7.99
N HIS A 37 -0.59 -12.41 -6.87
CA HIS A 37 -0.17 -12.92 -5.57
C HIS A 37 -0.98 -14.14 -5.12
N ILE A 38 -2.30 -14.07 -5.23
CA ILE A 38 -3.22 -15.16 -4.90
C ILE A 38 -2.99 -16.35 -5.83
N ALA A 39 -2.80 -16.13 -7.13
CA ALA A 39 -2.54 -17.18 -8.10
C ALA A 39 -1.24 -17.94 -7.79
N ILE A 40 -0.16 -17.22 -7.42
CA ILE A 40 1.11 -17.84 -7.01
C ILE A 40 0.93 -18.69 -5.75
N LEU A 41 0.20 -18.20 -4.74
CA LEU A 41 -0.05 -18.97 -3.52
C LEU A 41 -0.98 -20.17 -3.74
N LYS A 42 -1.95 -20.05 -4.67
CA LYS A 42 -2.88 -21.13 -5.04
C LYS A 42 -2.29 -22.14 -6.03
N ASP A 43 -1.09 -21.89 -6.58
CA ASP A 43 -0.46 -22.79 -7.56
C ASP A 43 -0.38 -24.24 -7.03
N PRO A 44 -1.03 -25.20 -7.70
CA PRO A 44 -0.97 -26.61 -7.33
C PRO A 44 0.46 -27.16 -7.30
N THR A 45 1.37 -26.61 -8.10
CA THR A 45 2.78 -27.03 -8.16
C THR A 45 3.53 -26.61 -6.90
N LEU A 46 3.38 -25.36 -6.44
CA LEU A 46 3.92 -24.91 -5.16
C LEU A 46 3.46 -25.80 -3.99
N LYS A 47 2.15 -26.09 -3.93
CA LYS A 47 1.56 -26.95 -2.90
C LYS A 47 2.09 -28.38 -2.97
N ARG A 48 2.10 -28.98 -4.16
CA ARG A 48 2.59 -30.35 -4.40
C ARG A 48 4.07 -30.49 -4.06
N ASN A 49 4.90 -29.54 -4.47
CA ASN A 49 6.33 -29.53 -4.17
C ASN A 49 6.56 -29.45 -2.66
N THR A 50 5.87 -28.55 -1.97
CA THR A 50 5.95 -28.41 -0.51
C THR A 50 5.57 -29.70 0.20
N ILE A 51 4.43 -30.31 -0.16
CA ILE A 51 3.97 -31.58 0.43
C ILE A 51 4.96 -32.71 0.15
N THR A 52 5.50 -32.79 -1.07
CA THR A 52 6.49 -33.80 -1.45
C THR A 52 7.74 -33.69 -0.60
N ARG A 53 8.24 -32.46 -0.36
CA ARG A 53 9.41 -32.23 0.50
C ARG A 53 9.13 -32.60 1.97
N ILE A 54 7.93 -32.33 2.48
CA ILE A 54 7.54 -32.75 3.83
C ILE A 54 7.58 -34.28 3.97
N ILE A 55 7.01 -35.00 3.00
CA ILE A 55 6.86 -36.45 3.07
C ILE A 55 8.17 -37.17 2.75
N LYS A 56 8.79 -36.84 1.60
CA LYS A 56 9.94 -37.58 1.07
C LYS A 56 11.25 -37.14 1.70
N GLU A 57 11.45 -35.83 1.91
CA GLU A 57 12.70 -35.29 2.48
C GLU A 57 12.64 -35.18 4.01
N ARG A 58 11.49 -35.49 4.63
CA ARG A 58 11.26 -35.38 6.08
C ARG A 58 11.59 -34.00 6.66
N LYS A 59 11.42 -32.95 5.86
CA LYS A 59 11.59 -31.56 6.30
C LYS A 59 10.35 -31.09 7.07
N ASN A 60 10.56 -30.18 8.02
CA ASN A 60 9.44 -29.45 8.63
C ASN A 60 8.71 -28.59 7.57
N ALA A 61 7.49 -28.17 7.89
CA ALA A 61 6.61 -27.51 6.92
C ALA A 61 7.18 -26.15 6.45
N GLU A 62 7.79 -25.41 7.37
CA GLU A 62 8.36 -24.08 7.15
C GLU A 62 9.55 -24.13 6.19
N ALA A 63 10.49 -25.05 6.42
CA ALA A 63 11.66 -25.27 5.57
C ALA A 63 11.29 -25.87 4.21
N ALA A 64 10.32 -26.80 4.18
CA ALA A 64 9.81 -27.37 2.94
C ALA A 64 9.14 -26.32 2.05
N PHE A 65 8.33 -25.44 2.65
CA PHE A 65 7.68 -24.33 1.97
C PHE A 65 8.71 -23.30 1.51
N GLN A 66 9.67 -22.90 2.36
CA GLN A 66 10.74 -21.96 2.00
C GLN A 66 11.53 -22.43 0.78
N THR A 67 11.87 -23.72 0.75
CA THR A 67 12.59 -24.31 -0.38
C THR A 67 11.74 -24.30 -1.65
N SER A 68 10.42 -24.50 -1.51
CA SER A 68 9.50 -24.51 -2.65
C SER A 68 9.24 -23.12 -3.21
N VAL A 69 9.08 -22.12 -2.35
CA VAL A 69 8.98 -20.71 -2.72
C VAL A 69 10.28 -20.20 -3.34
N ARG A 70 11.45 -20.63 -2.84
CA ARG A 70 12.74 -20.21 -3.42
C ARG A 70 12.81 -20.51 -4.92
N MET A 71 12.31 -21.66 -5.36
CA MET A 71 12.26 -22.00 -6.79
C MET A 71 11.40 -21.01 -7.60
N VAL A 72 10.31 -20.51 -7.02
CA VAL A 72 9.46 -19.47 -7.65
C VAL A 72 10.19 -18.13 -7.69
N LEU A 73 10.83 -17.75 -6.58
CA LEU A 73 11.62 -16.51 -6.50
C LEU A 73 12.76 -16.50 -7.51
N ASP A 74 13.48 -17.61 -7.67
CA ASP A 74 14.61 -17.71 -8.60
C ASP A 74 14.13 -17.52 -10.05
N ILE A 75 12.92 -17.99 -10.40
CA ILE A 75 12.32 -17.77 -11.73
C ILE A 75 11.99 -16.28 -11.93
N LEU A 76 11.41 -15.62 -10.92
CA LEU A 76 11.03 -14.21 -10.99
C LEU A 76 12.26 -13.29 -11.04
N GLU A 77 13.27 -13.57 -10.21
CA GLU A 77 14.52 -12.79 -10.14
C GLU A 77 15.30 -12.84 -11.47
N ASN A 78 15.28 -13.97 -12.16
CA ASN A 78 15.95 -14.17 -13.45
C ASN A 78 15.06 -13.88 -14.66
N SER A 79 13.83 -13.39 -14.45
CA SER A 79 12.94 -13.04 -15.56
C SER A 79 13.50 -11.86 -16.35
N PRO A 80 13.44 -11.87 -17.71
CA PRO A 80 13.87 -10.74 -18.53
C PRO A 80 12.97 -9.52 -18.38
N ASP A 81 11.71 -9.72 -17.99
CA ASP A 81 10.73 -8.65 -17.82
C ASP A 81 10.87 -7.97 -16.44
N PRO A 82 11.14 -6.64 -16.41
CA PRO A 82 11.26 -5.86 -15.18
C PRO A 82 10.07 -6.01 -14.23
N TYR A 83 8.85 -6.15 -14.76
CA TYR A 83 7.64 -6.26 -13.97
C TYR A 83 7.72 -7.46 -13.01
N PHE A 84 8.17 -8.63 -13.48
CA PHE A 84 8.32 -9.81 -12.62
C PHE A 84 9.42 -9.66 -11.59
N ARG A 85 10.51 -8.94 -11.92
CA ARG A 85 11.60 -8.69 -10.95
C ARG A 85 11.16 -7.78 -9.81
N GLU A 86 10.29 -6.81 -10.08
CA GLU A 86 9.72 -5.94 -9.05
C GLU A 86 8.83 -6.71 -8.06
N ARG A 87 8.17 -7.79 -8.50
CA ARG A 87 7.30 -8.63 -7.66
C ARG A 87 8.04 -9.58 -6.72
N VAL A 88 9.35 -9.74 -6.87
CA VAL A 88 10.16 -10.63 -6.02
C VAL A 88 10.02 -10.29 -4.55
N ILE A 89 10.00 -9.01 -4.21
CA ILE A 89 9.88 -8.53 -2.83
C ILE A 89 8.50 -8.89 -2.28
N ASP A 90 7.44 -8.67 -3.06
CA ASP A 90 6.08 -8.99 -2.68
C ASP A 90 5.93 -10.50 -2.37
N ILE A 91 6.49 -11.38 -3.21
CA ILE A 91 6.43 -12.84 -2.97
C ILE A 91 7.26 -13.26 -1.75
N LYS A 92 8.39 -12.61 -1.48
CA LYS A 92 9.17 -12.84 -0.26
C LYS A 92 8.35 -12.50 0.99
N ASP A 93 7.66 -11.37 0.98
CA ASP A 93 6.81 -10.92 2.08
C ASP A 93 5.65 -11.88 2.33
N LEU A 94 4.94 -12.30 1.26
CA LEU A 94 3.85 -13.27 1.37
C LEU A 94 4.32 -14.62 1.92
N ALA A 95 5.49 -15.08 1.46
CA ALA A 95 6.05 -16.32 1.96
C ALA A 95 6.42 -16.23 3.45
N ALA A 96 7.01 -15.11 3.87
CA ALA A 96 7.28 -14.84 5.29
C ALA A 96 5.98 -14.83 6.10
N LYS A 97 4.90 -14.22 5.59
CA LYS A 97 3.58 -14.19 6.22
C LYS A 97 3.00 -15.60 6.40
N VAL A 98 3.06 -16.46 5.37
CA VAL A 98 2.63 -17.86 5.47
C VAL A 98 3.45 -18.62 6.51
N GLN A 99 4.77 -18.40 6.57
CA GLN A 99 5.64 -19.00 7.60
C GLN A 99 5.28 -18.54 9.01
N MET A 100 5.04 -17.24 9.23
CA MET A 100 4.62 -16.72 10.52
C MET A 100 3.28 -17.34 10.96
N ARG A 101 2.33 -17.52 10.03
CA ARG A 101 1.07 -18.21 10.29
C ARG A 101 1.27 -19.68 10.66
N MET A 102 2.23 -20.37 10.05
CA MET A 102 2.59 -21.75 10.42
C MET A 102 3.15 -21.84 11.84
N LEU A 103 4.00 -20.89 12.24
CA LEU A 103 4.64 -20.84 13.55
C LEU A 103 3.66 -20.48 14.69
N GLY A 104 2.43 -20.08 14.37
CA GLY A 104 1.44 -19.65 15.37
C GLY A 104 1.75 -18.30 15.99
N ASN A 105 2.69 -17.54 15.40
CA ASN A 105 2.98 -16.17 15.81
C ASN A 105 1.86 -15.26 15.32
N HIS A 106 0.79 -15.21 16.12
CA HIS A 106 -0.34 -14.31 15.96
C HIS A 106 -0.34 -13.30 17.10
N LYS A 107 0.72 -12.52 17.24
CA LYS A 107 0.54 -11.27 17.96
C LYS A 107 -0.27 -10.37 17.03
N LYS A 108 -1.60 -10.37 17.20
CA LYS A 108 -2.35 -9.14 16.96
C LYS A 108 -1.65 -8.11 17.85
N GLN A 109 -0.91 -7.19 17.24
CA GLN A 109 -0.54 -5.99 17.98
C GLN A 109 -1.87 -5.31 18.28
N ASP A 110 -2.22 -5.21 19.55
CA ASP A 110 -3.25 -4.28 19.98
C ASP A 110 -2.74 -2.90 19.58
N LEU A 111 -3.29 -2.38 18.48
CA LEU A 111 -3.04 -1.02 18.02
C LEU A 111 -4.04 -0.11 18.74
N ASP A 112 -4.02 -0.12 20.07
CA ASP A 112 -4.65 0.95 20.86
C ASP A 112 -3.68 2.14 20.92
N ILE A 113 -3.27 2.58 19.74
CA ILE A 113 -2.41 3.74 19.54
C ILE A 113 -3.31 4.78 18.87
N PRO A 114 -3.57 5.92 19.52
CA PRO A 114 -4.30 6.99 18.86
C PRO A 114 -3.46 7.54 17.72
N ASP A 115 -4.10 7.73 16.56
CA ASP A 115 -3.49 8.42 15.41
C ASP A 115 -2.12 7.85 14.95
N PRO A 116 -1.99 6.53 14.72
CA PRO A 116 -0.70 5.89 14.49
C PRO A 116 -0.07 6.28 13.15
N ILE A 117 1.25 6.47 13.16
CA ILE A 117 2.07 6.65 11.96
C ILE A 117 2.81 5.34 11.69
N LEU A 118 2.62 4.78 10.50
CA LEU A 118 3.25 3.51 10.13
C LEU A 118 4.63 3.77 9.52
N ILE A 119 5.66 3.17 10.11
CA ILE A 119 7.05 3.26 9.65
C ILE A 119 7.51 1.87 9.23
N SER A 120 8.05 1.75 8.03
CA SER A 120 8.57 0.47 7.52
C SER A 120 9.77 0.68 6.60
N SER A 121 10.56 -0.35 6.36
CA SER A 121 11.60 -0.28 5.33
C SER A 121 10.96 -0.21 3.94
N GLN A 122 9.89 -0.96 3.74
CA GLN A 122 9.04 -0.98 2.54
C GLN A 122 7.65 -1.52 2.95
N LEU A 123 6.60 -1.14 2.23
CA LEU A 123 5.25 -1.67 2.47
C LEU A 123 4.71 -2.33 1.20
N SER A 124 4.34 -3.61 1.30
CA SER A 124 3.60 -4.29 0.25
C SER A 124 2.10 -3.97 0.34
N PRO A 125 1.34 -4.06 -0.78
CA PRO A 125 -0.12 -3.85 -0.75
C PRO A 125 -0.86 -4.73 0.27
N SER A 126 -0.36 -5.94 0.49
CA SER A 126 -0.89 -6.89 1.48
C SER A 126 -0.71 -6.45 2.94
N GLN A 127 0.28 -5.59 3.19
CA GLN A 127 0.58 -5.06 4.51
C GLN A 127 -0.19 -3.77 4.74
N THR A 128 -0.38 -2.92 3.73
CA THR A 128 -1.05 -1.62 3.89
C THR A 128 -2.54 -1.73 4.15
N GLY A 129 -3.24 -2.69 3.51
CA GLY A 129 -4.70 -2.85 3.57
C GLY A 129 -5.30 -2.78 4.99
N PRO A 130 -4.84 -3.63 5.94
CA PRO A 130 -5.36 -3.63 7.31
C PRO A 130 -5.18 -2.31 8.07
N PHE A 131 -4.21 -1.48 7.68
CA PHE A 131 -3.89 -0.23 8.37
C PHE A 131 -4.62 0.99 7.78
N GLN A 132 -5.26 0.85 6.61
CA GLN A 132 -5.86 1.97 5.86
C GLN A 132 -6.87 2.78 6.67
N GLN A 133 -7.60 2.14 7.59
CA GLN A 133 -8.61 2.82 8.41
C GLN A 133 -8.08 3.37 9.73
N ILE A 134 -6.84 3.06 10.09
CA ILE A 134 -6.31 3.34 11.43
C ILE A 134 -5.16 4.36 11.36
N VAL A 135 -4.34 4.35 10.31
CA VAL A 135 -3.11 5.17 10.26
C VAL A 135 -3.33 6.60 9.78
N LYS A 136 -2.61 7.55 10.40
CA LYS A 136 -2.59 8.96 10.00
C LYS A 136 -1.57 9.28 8.93
N ALA A 137 -0.50 8.50 8.82
CA ALA A 137 0.53 8.72 7.82
C ALA A 137 1.40 7.46 7.60
N PHE A 138 2.11 7.44 6.47
CA PHE A 138 3.10 6.41 6.14
C PHE A 138 4.49 7.02 5.98
N VAL A 139 5.51 6.33 6.53
CA VAL A 139 6.93 6.64 6.30
C VAL A 139 7.64 5.36 5.86
N THR A 140 8.33 5.40 4.72
CA THR A 140 9.09 4.24 4.23
C THR A 140 10.52 4.58 3.83
N GLU A 141 11.46 3.68 4.09
CA GLU A 141 12.88 3.88 3.72
C GLU A 141 13.13 3.71 2.21
N HIS A 142 12.39 2.78 1.58
CA HIS A 142 12.49 2.47 0.17
C HIS A 142 11.20 2.83 -0.56
N GLY A 143 11.32 3.16 -1.84
CA GLY A 143 10.20 3.53 -2.70
C GLY A 143 10.36 4.93 -3.29
N GLY A 144 9.70 5.15 -4.43
CA GLY A 144 9.60 6.46 -5.08
C GLY A 144 8.17 6.98 -5.09
N LYS A 145 7.98 8.17 -5.69
CA LYS A 145 6.66 8.80 -5.86
C LYS A 145 5.65 7.91 -6.61
N THR A 146 6.15 6.96 -7.40
CA THR A 146 5.36 5.98 -8.17
C THR A 146 5.31 4.59 -7.51
N SER A 147 5.81 4.45 -6.28
CA SER A 147 5.73 3.17 -5.57
C SER A 147 4.29 2.86 -5.15
N HIS A 148 3.97 1.58 -5.02
CA HIS A 148 2.66 1.10 -4.58
C HIS A 148 2.20 1.77 -3.28
N THR A 149 3.10 1.97 -2.31
CA THR A 149 2.80 2.69 -1.07
C THR A 149 2.44 4.15 -1.31
N ALA A 150 3.16 4.85 -2.18
CA ALA A 150 2.90 6.26 -2.48
C ALA A 150 1.59 6.45 -3.27
N ILE A 151 1.32 5.57 -4.23
CA ILE A 151 0.07 5.56 -5.00
C ILE A 151 -1.12 5.30 -4.07
N LEU A 152 -1.01 4.29 -3.22
CA LEU A 152 -2.05 3.92 -2.25
C LEU A 152 -2.31 5.03 -1.24
N ALA A 153 -1.27 5.61 -0.63
CA ALA A 153 -1.45 6.70 0.32
C ALA A 153 -2.14 7.90 -0.32
N ARG A 154 -1.81 8.20 -1.58
CA ARG A 154 -2.43 9.28 -2.35
C ARG A 154 -3.92 9.01 -2.63
N SER A 155 -4.30 7.80 -3.02
CA SER A 155 -5.71 7.48 -3.28
C SER A 155 -6.56 7.50 -2.00
N LEU A 156 -5.93 7.24 -0.85
CA LEU A 156 -6.55 7.30 0.48
C LEU A 156 -6.53 8.71 1.10
N GLU A 157 -5.98 9.72 0.42
CA GLU A 157 -5.72 11.06 0.96
C GLU A 157 -4.90 11.07 2.28
N ILE A 158 -4.07 10.04 2.50
CA ILE A 158 -3.21 9.90 3.68
C ILE A 158 -1.81 10.49 3.37
N PRO A 159 -1.26 11.38 4.20
CA PRO A 159 0.11 11.86 4.06
C PRO A 159 1.13 10.71 4.04
N ALA A 160 2.06 10.74 3.08
CA ALA A 160 3.13 9.75 3.02
C ALA A 160 4.45 10.36 2.56
N VAL A 161 5.54 9.92 3.19
CA VAL A 161 6.91 10.21 2.76
C VAL A 161 7.64 8.89 2.53
N VAL A 162 8.17 8.73 1.32
CA VAL A 162 8.88 7.52 0.88
C VAL A 162 10.33 7.86 0.56
N GLY A 163 11.24 6.90 0.70
CA GLY A 163 12.67 7.11 0.48
C GLY A 163 13.42 7.70 1.69
N VAL A 164 12.86 7.59 2.90
CA VAL A 164 13.45 8.14 4.13
C VAL A 164 14.48 7.18 4.69
N SER A 165 15.70 7.22 4.15
CA SER A 165 16.79 6.31 4.55
C SER A 165 17.05 6.35 6.06
N GLY A 166 17.07 5.18 6.71
CA GLY A 166 17.36 5.03 8.14
C GLY A 166 16.17 5.28 9.08
N ALA A 167 14.96 5.53 8.55
CA ALA A 167 13.76 5.75 9.35
C ALA A 167 13.48 4.61 10.35
N VAL A 168 13.62 3.35 9.93
CA VAL A 168 13.32 2.19 10.80
C VAL A 168 14.32 2.09 11.94
N SER A 169 15.58 2.44 11.68
CA SER A 169 16.64 2.43 12.71
C SER A 169 16.62 3.63 13.64
N SER A 170 16.07 4.76 13.20
CA SER A 170 16.15 6.04 13.92
C SER A 170 14.90 6.36 14.74
N ILE A 171 13.77 5.74 14.42
CA ILE A 171 12.47 6.05 15.03
C ILE A 171 12.02 4.88 15.90
N SER A 172 11.70 5.18 17.16
CA SER A 172 11.23 4.19 18.12
C SER A 172 9.71 4.22 18.29
N GLN A 173 9.13 3.07 18.64
CA GLN A 173 7.71 3.00 18.97
C GLN A 173 7.40 3.94 20.16
N GLY A 174 6.37 4.77 20.01
CA GLY A 174 5.98 5.79 21.00
C GLY A 174 6.62 7.16 20.79
N ASP A 175 7.53 7.30 19.82
CA ASP A 175 8.02 8.61 19.42
C ASP A 175 6.90 9.41 18.75
N GLU A 176 6.81 10.70 19.11
CA GLU A 176 5.92 11.63 18.45
C GLU A 176 6.56 12.14 17.16
N ILE A 177 5.80 12.16 16.08
CA ILE A 177 6.33 12.39 14.73
C ILE A 177 5.40 13.32 13.97
N ILE A 178 6.00 14.26 13.23
CA ILE A 178 5.31 15.05 12.22
C ILE A 178 5.71 14.51 10.84
N VAL A 179 4.71 14.27 9.99
CA VAL A 179 4.91 13.84 8.60
C VAL A 179 4.37 14.92 7.68
N ASP A 180 5.28 15.60 6.96
CA ASP A 180 4.95 16.58 5.94
C ASP A 180 5.03 15.93 4.55
N GLY A 181 3.88 15.50 4.03
CA GLY A 181 3.78 14.91 2.70
C GLY A 181 3.92 15.92 1.55
N ILE A 182 3.93 17.24 1.83
CA ILE A 182 4.07 18.30 0.82
C ILE A 182 5.55 18.57 0.58
N GLU A 183 6.30 18.84 1.66
CA GLU A 183 7.74 19.10 1.60
C GLU A 183 8.58 17.82 1.63
N GLY A 184 7.97 16.67 1.94
CA GLY A 184 8.65 15.39 2.04
C GLY A 184 9.52 15.27 3.31
N LEU A 185 9.10 15.89 4.41
CA LEU A 185 9.85 15.93 5.66
C LEU A 185 9.24 15.02 6.73
N VAL A 186 10.11 14.39 7.52
CA VAL A 186 9.73 13.64 8.71
C VAL A 186 10.49 14.21 9.90
N ILE A 187 9.77 14.71 10.89
CA ILE A 187 10.36 15.30 12.11
C ILE A 187 10.04 14.38 13.28
N VAL A 188 11.09 13.88 13.92
CA VAL A 188 11.01 12.93 15.04
C VAL A 188 11.24 13.69 16.33
N LYS A 189 10.39 13.47 17.34
CA LYS A 189 10.42 14.18 18.63
C LYS A 189 10.40 15.71 18.44
N PRO A 190 9.39 16.26 17.74
CA PRO A 190 9.34 17.69 17.45
C PRO A 190 9.28 18.50 18.74
N THR A 191 9.99 19.62 18.74
CA THR A 191 9.94 20.62 19.79
C THR A 191 8.55 21.26 19.88
N PRO A 192 8.18 21.86 21.03
CA PRO A 192 6.91 22.58 21.16
C PRO A 192 6.72 23.68 20.11
N GLN A 193 7.82 24.31 19.68
CA GLN A 193 7.80 25.32 18.64
C GLN A 193 7.48 24.72 17.27
N GLU A 194 8.17 23.63 16.87
CA GLU A 194 7.88 22.93 15.61
C GLU A 194 6.42 22.44 15.57
N LYS A 195 5.89 21.94 16.70
CA LYS A 195 4.48 21.54 16.78
C LYS A 195 3.53 22.71 16.52
N ALA A 196 3.78 23.86 17.13
CA ALA A 196 2.96 25.05 16.93
C ALA A 196 2.99 25.51 15.46
N GLU A 197 4.18 25.55 14.86
CA GLU A 197 4.37 25.91 13.45
C GLU A 197 3.63 24.94 12.51
N TYR A 198 3.69 23.63 12.76
CA TYR A 198 2.98 22.65 11.94
C TYR A 198 1.47 22.65 12.15
N LEU A 199 0.98 22.96 13.36
CA LEU A 199 -0.45 23.18 13.58
C LEU A 199 -0.97 24.37 12.77
N GLU A 200 -0.22 25.46 12.69
CA GLU A 200 -0.53 26.59 11.82
C GLU A 200 -0.53 26.19 10.34
N LYS A 201 0.49 25.44 9.89
CA LYS A 201 0.54 24.90 8.51
C LYS A 201 -0.67 24.03 8.18
N ILE A 202 -1.09 23.15 9.09
CA ILE A 202 -2.27 22.29 8.91
C ILE A 202 -3.54 23.14 8.77
N ASN A 203 -3.71 24.16 9.61
CA ASN A 203 -4.86 25.06 9.52
C ASN A 203 -4.87 25.85 8.22
N ALA A 204 -3.72 26.41 7.82
CA ALA A 204 -3.58 27.12 6.55
C ALA A 204 -3.85 26.20 5.34
N TYR A 205 -3.41 24.95 5.39
CA TYR A 205 -3.71 23.95 4.36
C TYR A 205 -5.22 23.65 4.28
N ARG A 206 -5.89 23.47 5.43
CA ARG A 206 -7.35 23.26 5.48
C ARG A 206 -8.12 24.44 4.92
N GLU A 207 -7.80 25.66 5.35
CA GLU A 207 -8.44 26.87 4.83
C GLU A 207 -8.23 27.04 3.33
N ARG A 208 -7.02 26.75 2.84
CA ARG A 208 -6.72 26.79 1.40
C ARG A 208 -7.54 25.74 0.64
N ARG A 209 -7.66 24.53 1.16
CA ARG A 209 -8.48 23.46 0.57
C ARG A 209 -9.95 23.86 0.50
N GLU A 210 -10.50 24.43 1.57
CA GLU A 210 -11.89 24.94 1.60
C GLU A 210 -12.11 26.05 0.57
N LYS A 211 -11.17 27.00 0.46
CA LYS A 211 -11.22 28.04 -0.58
C LYS A 211 -11.20 27.44 -1.98
N LEU A 212 -10.32 26.48 -2.25
CA LEU A 212 -10.26 25.78 -3.55
C LEU A 212 -11.56 25.05 -3.87
N ILE A 213 -12.19 24.42 -2.88
CA ILE A 213 -13.50 23.76 -3.07
C ILE A 213 -14.57 24.77 -3.50
N LEU A 214 -14.56 25.99 -2.96
CA LEU A 214 -15.47 27.06 -3.39
C LEU A 214 -15.21 27.52 -4.84
N GLU A 215 -13.96 27.46 -5.29
CA GLU A 215 -13.56 27.80 -6.67
C GLU A 215 -14.01 26.76 -7.70
N LEU A 216 -14.29 25.51 -7.31
CA LEU A 216 -14.72 24.43 -8.22
C LEU A 216 -16.00 24.79 -9.01
N LYS A 217 -16.83 25.70 -8.48
CA LYS A 217 -18.07 26.16 -9.13
C LYS A 217 -17.84 27.26 -10.17
N LYS A 218 -16.62 27.81 -10.27
CA LYS A 218 -16.30 28.88 -11.23
C LYS A 218 -15.90 28.29 -12.58
N PRO A 219 -16.16 29.01 -13.68
CA PRO A 219 -15.72 28.57 -14.99
C PRO A 219 -14.18 28.59 -15.08
N SER A 220 -13.62 27.56 -15.70
CA SER A 220 -12.19 27.38 -15.94
C SER A 220 -11.62 28.38 -16.96
N ARG A 221 -11.52 29.67 -16.60
CA ARG A 221 -11.10 30.75 -17.51
C ARG A 221 -9.76 31.35 -17.11
N THR A 222 -8.91 31.60 -18.09
CA THR A 222 -7.68 32.38 -17.93
C THR A 222 -8.00 33.86 -17.68
N ILE A 223 -6.99 34.63 -17.23
CA ILE A 223 -7.13 36.06 -16.89
C ILE A 223 -7.59 36.89 -18.10
N ASP A 224 -7.21 36.48 -19.32
CA ASP A 224 -7.61 37.08 -20.59
C ASP A 224 -8.91 36.51 -21.17
N GLY A 225 -9.61 35.63 -20.43
CA GLY A 225 -10.97 35.19 -20.72
C GLY A 225 -11.10 33.92 -21.57
N HIS A 226 -9.99 33.25 -21.91
CA HIS A 226 -10.02 31.99 -22.65
C HIS A 226 -10.52 30.84 -21.76
N HIS A 227 -11.52 30.10 -22.23
CA HIS A 227 -12.09 28.97 -21.49
C HIS A 227 -11.31 27.68 -21.81
N ILE A 228 -10.81 27.02 -20.77
CA ILE A 228 -10.10 25.74 -20.86
C ILE A 228 -10.97 24.67 -20.21
N LYS A 229 -11.33 23.63 -20.95
CA LYS A 229 -12.10 22.51 -20.38
C LYS A 229 -11.20 21.66 -19.49
N LEU A 230 -11.45 21.66 -18.18
CA LEU A 230 -10.80 20.75 -17.24
C LEU A 230 -11.59 19.46 -17.19
N ARG A 231 -11.00 18.35 -17.63
CA ARG A 231 -11.64 17.04 -17.66
C ARG A 231 -10.96 16.08 -16.69
N CYS A 232 -11.71 15.10 -16.20
CA CYS A 232 -11.18 14.07 -15.32
C CYS A 232 -10.67 12.86 -16.11
N ASN A 233 -9.62 12.22 -15.58
CA ASN A 233 -9.25 10.87 -15.99
C ASN A 233 -9.81 9.93 -14.93
N ILE A 234 -10.56 8.92 -15.35
CA ILE A 234 -11.17 7.94 -14.45
C ILE A 234 -10.83 6.52 -14.92
N ASP A 235 -10.72 5.64 -13.94
CA ASP A 235 -10.47 4.21 -14.11
C ASP A 235 -11.73 3.39 -13.77
N LEU A 236 -12.61 3.93 -12.91
CA LEU A 236 -13.82 3.25 -12.41
C LEU A 236 -15.08 4.12 -12.60
N GLU A 237 -16.24 3.50 -12.79
CA GLU A 237 -17.52 4.23 -12.92
C GLU A 237 -17.90 4.96 -11.63
N GLU A 238 -17.51 4.41 -10.47
CA GLU A 238 -17.75 4.99 -9.16
C GLU A 238 -17.02 6.33 -8.96
N GLU A 239 -16.01 6.64 -9.78
CA GLU A 239 -15.29 7.92 -9.75
C GLU A 239 -16.06 9.04 -10.46
N LEU A 240 -17.12 8.71 -11.23
CA LEU A 240 -17.93 9.70 -11.94
C LEU A 240 -18.60 10.70 -10.99
N GLU A 241 -19.13 10.22 -9.86
CA GLU A 241 -19.77 11.08 -8.87
C GLU A 241 -18.76 12.08 -8.28
N LYS A 242 -17.58 11.59 -7.88
CA LYS A 242 -16.50 12.46 -7.39
C LYS A 242 -16.03 13.43 -8.46
N ALA A 243 -15.84 12.98 -9.71
CA ALA A 243 -15.43 13.85 -10.81
C ALA A 243 -16.42 15.00 -11.04
N ALA A 244 -17.73 14.73 -10.92
CA ALA A 244 -18.77 15.74 -10.99
C ALA A 244 -18.73 16.70 -9.78
N GLU A 245 -18.53 16.19 -8.56
CA GLU A 245 -18.36 17.01 -7.36
C GLU A 245 -17.15 17.95 -7.46
N PHE A 246 -16.06 17.49 -8.09
CA PHE A 246 -14.87 18.29 -8.38
C PHE A 246 -15.01 19.20 -9.61
N GLY A 247 -16.21 19.34 -10.18
CA GLY A 247 -16.48 20.31 -11.25
C GLY A 247 -15.84 19.95 -12.60
N ALA A 248 -15.55 18.66 -12.85
CA ALA A 248 -14.97 18.24 -14.12
C ALA A 248 -15.94 18.51 -15.31
N GLU A 249 -15.44 19.15 -16.35
CA GLU A 249 -16.14 19.44 -17.61
C GLU A 249 -16.12 18.24 -18.57
N GLY A 250 -16.46 17.07 -18.03
CA GLY A 250 -16.50 15.78 -18.69
C GLY A 250 -15.28 14.89 -18.43
N ILE A 251 -15.28 13.72 -19.06
CA ILE A 251 -14.19 12.74 -18.99
C ILE A 251 -13.23 12.94 -20.16
N GLY A 252 -11.95 13.08 -19.84
CA GLY A 252 -10.86 13.26 -20.80
C GLY A 252 -10.24 11.94 -21.21
N LEU A 253 -10.18 11.00 -20.27
CA LEU A 253 -9.69 9.64 -20.44
C LEU A 253 -10.52 8.72 -19.54
N TYR A 254 -11.10 7.68 -20.14
CA TYR A 254 -11.68 6.55 -19.42
C TYR A 254 -10.76 5.36 -19.68
N ARG A 255 -10.10 4.87 -18.64
CA ARG A 255 -9.27 3.66 -18.75
C ARG A 255 -10.18 2.45 -18.59
N SER A 256 -10.14 1.55 -19.57
CA SER A 256 -11.00 0.35 -19.63
C SER A 256 -10.19 -0.94 -19.56
N GLU A 257 -9.02 -0.85 -18.94
CA GLU A 257 -8.03 -1.92 -18.76
C GLU A 257 -8.23 -2.63 -17.43
#